data_AF-A0A0S7BHI8-F1
#
_entry.id   AF-A0A0S7BHI8-F1
#
_cell.length_a   1.000
_cell.length_b   1.000
_cell.length_c   1.000
_cell.angle_alpha   90.00
_cell.angle_beta   90.00
_cell.angle_gamma   90.00
#
_symmetry.space_group_name_H-M   'P 1'
#
loop_
_entity.id
_entity.type
_entity.pdbx_description
1 polymer ?
#
loop_
_entity_poly.entity_id
_entity_poly.type
_entity_poly.pdbx_seq_one_letter_code
_entity_poly.pdbx_strand_id
1 'polypeptide(L)'
;MNVYEDKYLRDKISRIIARQKEGKVVIAAYKDGSGLPAREDLGQALARAAYPHDYAVGSAGFLNFDSELGAYLYTAKPGVKQPEVITRYQPLSLAEAELIVQERQVCIRAGDTAVTFSGVQTWKGMYEILREINEELARVNAGIVVWKIIPKEGNYTEPADRLFSGAVPRLRNGQALGHVTGYAFDDDHALAYIGLVSYKTSLESLRITLMTGKPLQMVQDGVGDHTLIPNEKYEQAWQAMPEYTSHHAAFLSRLATPGKWEPEDLIAYLLVFRDALDPNADLIRLFIERLKEALEIPILDSWSAVLWKQASNRKYIQKMNVGGDCILGAKIDLQADWQELLSNLLAEKAIALTA
;
A
#
# COMPACT_ATOMS: atom_id res chain seq x y z
N MET A 1 -16.56 1.12 -2.01
CA MET A 1 -16.36 -0.31 -2.29
C MET A 1 -17.72 -1.01 -2.19
N ASN A 2 -18.05 -1.95 -3.08
CA ASN A 2 -19.33 -2.66 -3.05
C ASN A 2 -19.22 -3.99 -2.27
N VAL A 3 -20.35 -4.46 -1.77
CA VAL A 3 -20.47 -5.82 -1.19
C VAL A 3 -20.05 -6.86 -2.22
N TYR A 4 -19.24 -7.81 -1.79
CA TYR A 4 -18.81 -8.95 -2.62
C TYR A 4 -19.38 -10.24 -2.06
N GLU A 5 -19.93 -11.08 -2.94
CA GLU A 5 -20.50 -12.39 -2.60
C GLU A 5 -19.97 -13.46 -3.56
N ASP A 6 -19.37 -14.51 -3.01
CA ASP A 6 -19.05 -15.73 -3.74
C ASP A 6 -20.12 -16.80 -3.47
N LYS A 7 -21.19 -16.75 -4.27
CA LYS A 7 -22.33 -17.68 -4.16
C LYS A 7 -21.91 -19.12 -4.46
N TYR A 8 -20.98 -19.32 -5.39
CA TYR A 8 -20.49 -20.65 -5.73
C TYR A 8 -19.74 -21.27 -4.56
N LEU A 9 -18.84 -20.52 -3.92
CA LEU A 9 -18.15 -20.93 -2.71
C LEU A 9 -19.15 -21.24 -1.60
N ARG A 10 -20.12 -20.35 -1.34
CA ARG A 10 -21.15 -20.56 -0.32
C ARG A 10 -21.90 -21.88 -0.53
N ASP A 11 -22.37 -22.14 -1.74
CA ASP A 11 -23.21 -23.30 -2.04
C ASP A 11 -22.37 -24.61 -2.03
N LYS A 12 -21.10 -24.55 -2.45
CA LYS A 12 -20.14 -25.66 -2.32
C LYS A 12 -19.89 -26.01 -0.85
N ILE A 13 -19.53 -25.03 -0.02
CA ILE A 13 -19.23 -25.26 1.39
C ILE A 13 -20.48 -25.67 2.16
N SER A 14 -21.66 -25.14 1.83
CA SER A 14 -22.93 -25.55 2.46
C SER A 14 -23.19 -27.05 2.32
N ARG A 15 -22.90 -27.64 1.14
CA ARG A 15 -23.01 -29.09 0.92
C ARG A 15 -22.00 -29.89 1.74
N ILE A 16 -20.77 -29.39 1.86
CA ILE A 16 -19.72 -30.00 2.70
C ILE A 16 -20.16 -30.00 4.18
N ILE A 17 -20.65 -28.86 4.68
CA ILE A 17 -21.12 -28.71 6.06
C ILE A 17 -22.28 -29.68 6.35
N ALA A 18 -23.20 -29.87 5.40
CA ALA A 18 -24.30 -30.83 5.56
C ALA A 18 -23.77 -32.26 5.80
N ARG A 19 -22.77 -32.70 5.05
CA ARG A 19 -22.12 -34.00 5.24
C ARG A 19 -21.34 -34.09 6.55
N GLN A 20 -20.68 -33.01 6.96
CA GLN A 20 -19.99 -32.96 8.27
C GLN A 20 -20.98 -33.08 9.44
N LYS A 21 -22.19 -32.51 9.33
CA LYS A 21 -23.26 -32.67 10.32
C LYS A 21 -23.78 -34.11 10.43
N GLU A 22 -23.66 -34.90 9.36
CA GLU A 22 -23.92 -36.35 9.37
C GLU A 22 -22.77 -37.15 10.01
N GLY A 23 -21.73 -36.48 10.53
CA GLY A 23 -20.55 -37.10 11.11
C GLY A 23 -19.52 -37.58 10.09
N LYS A 24 -19.63 -37.16 8.82
CA LYS A 24 -18.66 -37.51 7.78
C LYS A 24 -17.44 -36.60 7.82
N VAL A 25 -16.26 -37.18 7.61
CA VAL A 25 -15.02 -36.44 7.42
C VAL A 25 -14.79 -36.24 5.93
N VAL A 26 -14.84 -35.00 5.47
CA VAL A 26 -14.68 -34.64 4.05
C VAL A 26 -13.25 -34.18 3.78
N ILE A 27 -12.63 -34.71 2.73
CA ILE A 27 -11.26 -34.43 2.28
C ILE A 27 -11.30 -33.91 0.84
N ALA A 28 -10.68 -32.76 0.57
CA ALA A 28 -10.64 -32.21 -0.78
C ALA A 28 -9.76 -33.07 -1.70
N ALA A 29 -10.16 -33.19 -2.97
CA ALA A 29 -9.39 -33.96 -3.95
C ALA A 29 -8.02 -33.32 -4.24
N TYR A 30 -7.94 -31.99 -4.17
CA TYR A 30 -6.77 -31.15 -4.33
C TYR A 30 -6.95 -29.87 -3.50
N LYS A 31 -5.88 -29.09 -3.32
CA LYS A 31 -5.98 -27.76 -2.68
C LYS A 31 -6.81 -26.83 -3.56
N ASP A 32 -8.03 -26.55 -3.12
CA ASP A 32 -9.06 -25.88 -3.92
C ASP A 32 -9.64 -24.63 -3.22
N GLY A 33 -9.00 -24.17 -2.14
CA GLY A 33 -9.44 -23.02 -1.37
C GLY A 33 -10.68 -23.25 -0.51
N SER A 34 -11.18 -24.49 -0.40
CA SER A 34 -12.36 -24.81 0.43
C SER A 34 -12.10 -24.78 1.94
N GLY A 35 -10.84 -24.66 2.36
CA GLY A 35 -10.42 -24.78 3.76
C GLY A 35 -10.43 -26.23 4.29
N LEU A 36 -10.83 -27.21 3.46
CA LEU A 36 -10.69 -28.62 3.81
C LEU A 36 -9.23 -29.07 3.68
N PRO A 37 -8.81 -30.06 4.48
CA PRO A 37 -7.57 -30.76 4.19
C PRO A 37 -7.66 -31.46 2.84
N ALA A 38 -6.59 -31.36 2.06
CA ALA A 38 -6.49 -32.00 0.77
C ALA A 38 -5.94 -33.43 0.91
N ARG A 39 -6.15 -34.21 -0.14
CA ARG A 39 -5.65 -35.58 -0.27
C ARG A 39 -4.14 -35.71 0.03
N GLU A 40 -3.36 -34.72 -0.37
CA GLU A 40 -1.92 -34.64 -0.13
C GLU A 40 -1.54 -34.43 1.35
N ASP A 41 -2.40 -33.78 2.13
CA ASP A 41 -2.15 -33.47 3.54
C ASP A 41 -2.32 -34.71 4.45
N LEU A 42 -2.84 -35.83 3.92
CA LEU A 42 -2.92 -37.11 4.64
C LEU A 42 -1.54 -37.74 4.89
N GLY A 43 -0.49 -37.28 4.19
CA GLY A 43 0.90 -37.67 4.45
C GLY A 43 1.22 -39.15 4.21
N GLN A 44 0.32 -39.90 3.54
CA GLN A 44 0.48 -41.32 3.26
C GLN A 44 0.29 -41.60 1.76
N ALA A 45 1.07 -42.53 1.22
CA ALA A 45 0.88 -43.01 -0.13
C ALA A 45 -0.51 -43.65 -0.26
N LEU A 46 -1.31 -43.14 -1.19
CA LEU A 46 -2.62 -43.71 -1.47
C LEU A 46 -2.47 -44.93 -2.38
N ALA A 47 -2.95 -46.06 -1.89
CA ALA A 47 -3.06 -47.28 -2.68
C ALA A 47 -4.51 -47.45 -3.13
N ARG A 48 -4.72 -48.07 -4.30
CA ARG A 48 -6.07 -48.49 -4.72
C ARG A 48 -6.61 -49.49 -3.69
N ALA A 49 -7.83 -49.26 -3.20
CA ALA A 49 -8.46 -50.15 -2.24
C ALA A 49 -9.31 -51.23 -2.93
N ALA A 50 -9.65 -52.27 -2.17
CA ALA A 50 -10.67 -53.22 -2.58
C ALA A 50 -12.07 -52.61 -2.42
N TYR A 51 -13.01 -53.07 -3.25
CA TYR A 51 -14.42 -52.69 -3.14
C TYR A 51 -14.93 -52.92 -1.69
N PRO A 52 -15.67 -51.96 -1.09
CA PRO A 52 -16.36 -50.82 -1.70
C PRO A 52 -15.59 -49.48 -1.66
N HIS A 53 -14.26 -49.51 -1.50
CA HIS A 53 -13.46 -48.29 -1.34
C HIS A 53 -12.61 -47.95 -2.56
N ASP A 54 -12.39 -46.65 -2.80
CA ASP A 54 -11.57 -46.20 -3.93
C ASP A 54 -10.08 -46.25 -3.59
N TYR A 55 -9.72 -45.65 -2.44
CA TYR A 55 -8.32 -45.58 -1.98
C TYR A 55 -8.17 -45.96 -0.51
N ALA A 56 -7.06 -46.61 -0.20
CA ALA A 56 -6.58 -46.85 1.15
C ALA A 56 -5.58 -45.76 1.55
N VAL A 57 -5.78 -45.17 2.72
CA VAL A 57 -4.85 -44.23 3.36
C VAL A 57 -3.95 -45.03 4.29
N GLY A 58 -2.91 -45.64 3.72
CA GLY A 58 -2.04 -46.61 4.39
C GLY A 58 -2.83 -47.61 5.24
N SER A 59 -2.53 -47.68 6.54
CA SER A 59 -3.28 -48.51 7.50
C SER A 59 -4.41 -47.77 8.22
N ALA A 60 -4.53 -46.45 8.05
CA ALA A 60 -5.36 -45.60 8.90
C ALA A 60 -6.84 -45.56 8.51
N GLY A 61 -7.17 -45.70 7.22
CA GLY A 61 -8.55 -45.57 6.75
C GLY A 61 -8.71 -45.70 5.24
N PHE A 62 -9.88 -45.28 4.76
CA PHE A 62 -10.28 -45.36 3.35
C PHE A 62 -10.87 -44.02 2.86
N LEU A 63 -10.76 -43.78 1.55
CA LEU A 63 -11.40 -42.66 0.86
C LEU A 63 -12.37 -43.19 -0.20
N ASN A 64 -13.57 -42.62 -0.23
CA ASN A 64 -14.57 -42.83 -1.27
C ASN A 64 -14.93 -41.50 -1.90
N PHE A 65 -14.87 -41.40 -3.22
CA PHE A 65 -15.19 -40.19 -3.94
C PHE A 65 -16.70 -39.95 -3.94
N ASP A 66 -17.10 -38.76 -3.54
CA ASP A 66 -18.47 -38.27 -3.62
C ASP A 66 -18.54 -37.28 -4.80
N SER A 67 -19.20 -37.70 -5.88
CA SER A 67 -19.32 -36.91 -7.11
C SER A 67 -20.19 -35.67 -6.95
N GLU A 68 -21.11 -35.64 -5.98
CA GLU A 68 -21.95 -34.47 -5.70
C GLU A 68 -21.15 -33.36 -5.02
N LEU A 69 -20.18 -33.75 -4.19
CA LEU A 69 -19.26 -32.82 -3.51
C LEU A 69 -18.02 -32.50 -4.36
N GLY A 70 -17.63 -33.39 -5.26
CA GLY A 70 -16.32 -33.34 -5.91
C GLY A 70 -15.16 -33.56 -4.93
N ALA A 71 -15.41 -34.29 -3.84
CA ALA A 71 -14.48 -34.49 -2.73
C ALA A 71 -14.53 -35.94 -2.24
N TYR A 72 -13.61 -36.33 -1.36
CA TYR A 72 -13.58 -37.67 -0.77
C TYR A 72 -14.21 -37.68 0.62
N LEU A 73 -14.91 -38.76 0.95
CA LEU A 73 -15.33 -39.10 2.30
C LEU A 73 -14.30 -40.04 2.94
N TYR A 74 -13.76 -39.62 4.07
CA TYR A 74 -12.81 -40.41 4.85
C TYR A 74 -13.53 -41.30 5.86
N THR A 75 -13.16 -42.58 5.85
CA THR A 75 -13.62 -43.57 6.83
C THR A 75 -12.41 -44.08 7.63
N ALA A 76 -12.36 -43.76 8.92
CA ALA A 76 -11.30 -44.20 9.82
C ALA A 76 -11.41 -45.70 10.12
N LYS A 77 -10.27 -46.41 10.17
CA LYS A 77 -10.20 -47.76 10.72
C LYS A 77 -10.12 -47.71 12.26
N PRO A 78 -10.99 -48.43 12.98
CA PRO A 78 -10.95 -48.49 14.43
C PRO A 78 -9.60 -48.99 14.96
N GLY A 79 -9.13 -48.40 16.07
CA GLY A 79 -7.93 -48.85 16.77
C GLY A 79 -6.58 -48.52 16.10
N VAL A 80 -6.58 -47.80 14.98
CA VAL A 80 -5.36 -47.40 14.27
C VAL A 80 -5.07 -45.91 14.48
N LYS A 81 -3.78 -45.57 14.62
CA LYS A 81 -3.31 -44.17 14.69
C LYS A 81 -3.71 -43.43 13.40
N GLN A 82 -4.43 -42.33 13.59
CA GLN A 82 -4.93 -41.50 12.49
C GLN A 82 -3.86 -40.51 12.01
N PRO A 83 -3.92 -40.06 10.74
CA PRO A 83 -3.10 -38.95 10.27
C PRO A 83 -3.34 -37.71 11.13
N GLU A 84 -2.32 -36.88 11.29
CA GLU A 84 -2.39 -35.69 12.13
C GLU A 84 -3.49 -34.72 11.65
N VAL A 85 -3.63 -34.58 10.33
CA VAL A 85 -4.67 -33.75 9.72
C VAL A 85 -6.10 -34.22 10.02
N ILE A 86 -6.31 -35.53 10.21
CA ILE A 86 -7.60 -36.10 10.62
C ILE A 86 -7.82 -35.87 12.11
N THR A 87 -6.76 -35.98 12.91
CA THR A 87 -6.84 -35.77 14.37
C THR A 87 -7.16 -34.32 14.71
N ARG A 88 -6.66 -33.37 13.91
CA ARG A 88 -6.95 -31.93 14.03
C ARG A 88 -8.11 -31.49 13.15
N TYR A 89 -8.92 -32.42 12.63
CA TYR A 89 -9.99 -32.08 11.71
C TYR A 89 -11.01 -31.17 12.37
N GLN A 90 -11.27 -30.03 11.73
CA GLN A 90 -12.24 -29.06 12.21
C GLN A 90 -13.41 -28.98 11.23
N PRO A 91 -14.66 -29.20 11.68
CA PRO A 91 -15.84 -28.96 10.86
C PRO A 91 -15.87 -27.51 10.36
N LEU A 92 -16.30 -27.32 9.13
CA LEU A 92 -16.36 -26.00 8.53
C LEU A 92 -17.61 -25.26 9.01
N SER A 93 -17.48 -23.94 9.08
CA SER A 93 -18.56 -22.99 9.29
C SER A 93 -18.47 -21.90 8.22
N LEU A 94 -19.63 -21.46 7.75
CA LEU A 94 -19.71 -20.31 6.84
C LEU A 94 -19.81 -19.03 7.65
N ALA A 95 -19.05 -18.02 7.24
CA ALA A 95 -19.07 -16.71 7.86
C ALA A 95 -19.14 -15.59 6.82
N GLU A 96 -19.61 -14.44 7.29
CA GLU A 96 -19.51 -13.17 6.59
C GLU A 96 -18.41 -12.35 7.25
N ALA A 97 -17.72 -11.54 6.44
CA ALA A 97 -16.65 -10.67 6.88
C ALA A 97 -17.05 -9.21 6.72
N GLU A 98 -16.73 -8.39 7.72
CA GLU A 98 -16.86 -6.95 7.67
C GLU A 98 -15.49 -6.34 7.37
N LEU A 99 -15.34 -5.66 6.22
CA LEU A 99 -14.12 -4.96 5.87
C LEU A 99 -14.23 -3.50 6.30
N ILE A 100 -13.49 -3.13 7.35
CA ILE A 100 -13.34 -1.74 7.78
C ILE A 100 -12.25 -1.12 6.92
N VAL A 101 -12.65 -0.48 5.82
CA VAL A 101 -11.75 -0.05 4.73
C VAL A 101 -10.68 0.93 5.23
N GLN A 102 -11.08 1.89 6.06
CA GLN A 102 -10.17 2.91 6.58
C GLN A 102 -9.16 2.31 7.55
N GLU A 103 -9.58 1.34 8.38
CA GLU A 103 -8.69 0.70 9.35
C GLU A 103 -7.84 -0.41 8.73
N ARG A 104 -8.12 -0.81 7.47
CA ARG A 104 -7.50 -2.00 6.84
C ARG A 104 -7.69 -3.23 7.73
N GLN A 105 -8.89 -3.38 8.25
CA GLN A 105 -9.24 -4.48 9.13
C GLN A 105 -10.38 -5.29 8.55
N VAL A 106 -10.30 -6.61 8.71
CA VAL A 106 -11.43 -7.51 8.44
C VAL A 106 -11.82 -8.20 9.73
N CYS A 107 -13.08 -8.06 10.10
CA CYS A 107 -13.66 -8.72 11.26
C CYS A 107 -14.62 -9.82 10.81
N ILE A 108 -14.45 -11.01 11.38
CA ILE A 108 -15.25 -12.19 11.07
C ILE A 108 -15.85 -12.71 12.38
N ARG A 109 -17.14 -13.00 12.37
CA ARG A 109 -17.83 -13.64 13.49
C ARG A 109 -18.46 -14.94 13.01
N ALA A 110 -18.04 -16.05 13.60
CA ALA A 110 -18.53 -17.39 13.30
C ALA A 110 -18.88 -18.11 14.62
N GLY A 111 -20.16 -18.05 15.02
CA GLY A 111 -20.59 -18.52 16.33
C GLY A 111 -19.88 -17.75 17.46
N ASP A 112 -19.21 -18.47 18.35
CA ASP A 112 -18.45 -17.90 19.47
C ASP A 112 -17.02 -17.46 19.09
N THR A 113 -16.60 -17.70 17.85
CA THR A 113 -15.25 -17.34 17.37
C THR A 113 -15.27 -15.98 16.68
N ALA A 114 -14.39 -15.08 17.13
CA ALA A 114 -14.11 -13.81 16.47
C ALA A 114 -12.69 -13.83 15.91
N VAL A 115 -12.53 -13.49 14.63
CA VAL A 115 -11.24 -13.38 13.96
C VAL A 115 -11.09 -11.98 13.41
N THR A 116 -9.93 -11.37 13.66
CA THR A 116 -9.58 -10.06 13.12
C THR A 116 -8.29 -10.16 12.31
N PHE A 117 -8.36 -9.74 11.04
CA PHE A 117 -7.20 -9.50 10.21
C PHE A 117 -6.86 -8.01 10.24
N SER A 118 -5.60 -7.67 10.50
CA SER A 118 -5.08 -6.30 10.47
C SER A 118 -4.15 -6.10 9.27
N GLY A 119 -4.11 -4.89 8.71
CA GLY A 119 -3.22 -4.58 7.58
C GLY A 119 -3.73 -5.11 6.24
N VAL A 120 -5.03 -5.35 6.12
CA VAL A 120 -5.68 -5.82 4.89
C VAL A 120 -5.46 -4.81 3.76
N GLN A 121 -5.03 -5.32 2.61
CA GLN A 121 -4.69 -4.50 1.45
C GLN A 121 -5.98 -4.08 0.73
N THR A 122 -6.62 -3.02 1.21
CA THR A 122 -7.93 -2.56 0.74
C THR A 122 -7.95 -2.04 -0.70
N TRP A 123 -6.78 -1.86 -1.31
CA TRP A 123 -6.62 -1.52 -2.73
C TRP A 123 -6.66 -2.74 -3.65
N LYS A 124 -6.62 -3.98 -3.13
CA LYS A 124 -6.82 -5.20 -3.91
C LYS A 124 -8.29 -5.40 -4.28
N GLY A 125 -8.53 -6.25 -5.28
CA GLY A 125 -9.88 -6.68 -5.61
C GLY A 125 -10.53 -7.45 -4.47
N MET A 126 -11.84 -7.29 -4.25
CA MET A 126 -12.56 -7.99 -3.17
C MET A 126 -12.42 -9.51 -3.22
N TYR A 127 -12.34 -10.07 -4.42
CA TYR A 127 -12.06 -11.50 -4.62
C TYR A 127 -10.68 -11.89 -4.07
N GLU A 128 -9.65 -11.09 -4.31
CA GLU A 128 -8.30 -11.35 -3.81
C GLU A 128 -8.25 -11.25 -2.29
N ILE A 129 -8.92 -10.24 -1.72
CA ILE A 129 -9.06 -10.09 -0.26
C ILE A 129 -9.76 -11.34 0.33
N LEU A 130 -10.87 -11.79 -0.28
CA LEU A 130 -11.58 -13.00 0.16
C LEU A 130 -10.68 -14.23 0.10
N ARG A 131 -9.95 -14.40 -1.01
CA ARG A 131 -9.04 -15.52 -1.23
C ARG A 131 -7.94 -15.55 -0.15
N GLU A 132 -7.28 -14.42 0.11
CA GLU A 132 -6.23 -14.31 1.12
C GLU A 132 -6.73 -14.59 2.53
N ILE A 133 -7.91 -14.06 2.88
CA ILE A 133 -8.56 -14.36 4.16
C ILE A 133 -8.79 -15.87 4.32
N ASN A 134 -9.38 -16.51 3.31
CA ASN A 134 -9.68 -17.94 3.37
C ASN A 134 -8.42 -18.82 3.37
N GLU A 135 -7.37 -18.43 2.64
CA GLU A 135 -6.08 -19.10 2.68
C GLU A 135 -5.47 -19.05 4.08
N GLU A 136 -5.50 -17.89 4.73
CA GLU A 136 -4.98 -17.74 6.09
C GLU A 136 -5.84 -18.47 7.13
N LEU A 137 -7.17 -18.43 7.03
CA LEU A 137 -8.07 -19.20 7.89
C LEU A 137 -7.84 -20.71 7.75
N ALA A 138 -7.62 -21.19 6.52
CA ALA A 138 -7.27 -22.58 6.26
C ALA A 138 -5.89 -22.93 6.82
N ARG A 139 -4.88 -22.07 6.65
CA ARG A 139 -3.52 -22.27 7.15
C ARG A 139 -3.48 -22.45 8.67
N VAL A 140 -4.29 -21.69 9.40
CA VAL A 140 -4.40 -21.83 10.86
C VAL A 140 -5.45 -22.85 11.31
N ASN A 141 -6.08 -23.56 10.35
CA ASN A 141 -7.12 -24.56 10.59
C ASN A 141 -8.29 -24.00 11.44
N ALA A 142 -8.77 -22.79 11.13
CA ALA A 142 -9.82 -22.12 11.91
C ALA A 142 -11.21 -22.78 11.78
N GLY A 143 -11.42 -23.62 10.76
CA GLY A 143 -12.73 -24.18 10.44
C GLY A 143 -13.76 -23.13 9.99
N ILE A 144 -13.29 -21.99 9.47
CA ILE A 144 -14.13 -20.88 9.01
C ILE A 144 -13.85 -20.66 7.53
N VAL A 145 -14.92 -20.53 6.74
CA VAL A 145 -14.84 -20.08 5.34
C VAL A 145 -15.71 -18.85 5.18
N VAL A 146 -15.08 -17.75 4.77
CA VAL A 146 -15.76 -16.52 4.43
C VAL A 146 -16.25 -16.61 2.99
N TRP A 147 -17.52 -16.28 2.76
CA TRP A 147 -18.10 -16.27 1.40
C TRP A 147 -18.60 -14.88 0.98
N LYS A 148 -18.63 -13.93 1.91
CA LYS A 148 -19.14 -12.58 1.70
C LYS A 148 -18.30 -11.55 2.43
N ILE A 149 -17.97 -10.46 1.76
CA ILE A 149 -17.31 -9.28 2.34
C ILE A 149 -18.27 -8.10 2.24
N ILE A 150 -18.54 -7.49 3.40
CA ILE A 150 -19.36 -6.29 3.54
C ILE A 150 -18.41 -5.14 3.89
N PRO A 151 -18.10 -4.24 2.95
CA PRO A 151 -17.32 -3.06 3.27
C PRO A 151 -18.13 -2.14 4.19
N LYS A 152 -17.51 -1.72 5.29
CA LYS A 152 -18.01 -0.68 6.18
C LYS A 152 -17.10 0.53 6.07
N GLU A 153 -17.71 1.69 5.91
CA GLU A 153 -17.04 2.95 6.19
C GLU A 153 -16.98 3.09 7.72
N GLY A 154 -15.79 3.41 8.25
CA GLY A 154 -15.60 3.55 9.69
C GLY A 154 -16.44 4.70 10.24
N ASN A 155 -17.02 4.52 11.43
CA ASN A 155 -17.77 5.58 12.12
C ASN A 155 -16.82 6.51 12.90
N TYR A 156 -15.85 7.19 12.27
CA TYR A 156 -15.11 8.27 12.95
C TYR A 156 -14.58 9.35 11.97
N THR A 157 -14.42 10.54 12.54
CA THR A 157 -14.17 11.86 11.95
C THR A 157 -12.73 12.16 11.56
N GLU A 158 -11.76 11.27 11.85
CA GLU A 158 -10.36 11.47 11.46
C GLU A 158 -9.81 10.25 10.74
N PRO A 159 -9.28 10.39 9.51
CA PRO A 159 -8.61 9.29 8.83
C PRO A 159 -7.41 8.85 9.67
N ALA A 160 -7.22 7.54 9.81
CA ALA A 160 -6.05 6.98 10.50
C ALA A 160 -4.78 7.72 10.06
N ASP A 161 -3.96 8.14 11.04
CA ASP A 161 -2.76 8.94 10.83
C ASP A 161 -1.72 8.16 9.99
N ARG A 162 -1.92 8.12 8.67
CA ARG A 162 -1.15 7.32 7.72
C ARG A 162 -0.57 8.20 6.64
N LEU A 163 0.63 7.86 6.20
CA LEU A 163 1.30 8.52 5.06
C LEU A 163 0.53 8.28 3.75
N PHE A 164 -0.05 7.09 3.57
CA PHE A 164 -0.81 6.74 2.38
C PHE A 164 -2.15 6.11 2.75
N SER A 165 -3.21 6.57 2.07
CA SER A 165 -4.55 5.97 2.16
C SER A 165 -4.61 4.60 1.49
N GLY A 166 -3.88 4.41 0.39
CA GLY A 166 -3.78 3.16 -0.38
C GLY A 166 -2.45 2.42 -0.23
N ALA A 167 -2.08 1.67 -1.27
CA ALA A 167 -0.81 0.94 -1.32
C ALA A 167 0.37 1.90 -1.08
N VAL A 168 1.35 1.45 -0.29
CA VAL A 168 2.59 2.20 -0.12
C VAL A 168 3.33 2.16 -1.46
N PRO A 169 3.62 3.32 -2.09
CA PRO A 169 4.37 3.35 -3.33
C PRO A 169 5.75 2.72 -3.14
N ARG A 170 6.29 2.15 -4.22
CA ARG A 170 7.58 1.48 -4.20
C ARG A 170 8.48 2.08 -5.26
N LEU A 171 9.64 2.58 -4.84
CA LEU A 171 10.67 3.02 -5.76
C LEU A 171 11.58 1.83 -6.09
N ARG A 172 11.83 1.59 -7.37
CA ARG A 172 12.73 0.53 -7.81
C ARG A 172 13.66 0.99 -8.93
N ASN A 173 14.82 0.38 -8.97
CA ASN A 173 15.66 0.29 -10.15
C ASN A 173 15.71 -1.18 -10.62
N GLY A 174 16.62 -1.52 -11.54
CA GLY A 174 16.77 -2.89 -12.02
C GLY A 174 17.32 -3.90 -11.00
N GLN A 175 17.68 -3.50 -9.78
CA GLN A 175 18.41 -4.32 -8.79
C GLN A 175 17.85 -4.23 -7.36
N ALA A 176 17.10 -3.18 -7.03
CA ALA A 176 16.70 -2.84 -5.67
C ALA A 176 15.32 -2.19 -5.63
N LEU A 177 14.68 -2.30 -4.46
CA LEU A 177 13.38 -1.75 -4.16
C LEU A 177 13.38 -1.09 -2.76
N GLY A 178 12.69 0.03 -2.64
CA GLY A 178 12.41 0.68 -1.36
C GLY A 178 10.96 1.13 -1.26
N HIS A 179 10.42 1.07 -0.05
CA HIS A 179 9.07 1.55 0.24
C HIS A 179 9.11 3.05 0.47
N VAL A 180 8.26 3.79 -0.23
CA VAL A 180 8.25 5.25 -0.17
C VAL A 180 7.55 5.72 1.11
N THR A 181 8.13 6.68 1.82
CA THR A 181 7.49 7.38 2.95
C THR A 181 6.89 8.72 2.53
N GLY A 182 7.46 9.33 1.50
CA GLY A 182 6.86 10.43 0.76
C GLY A 182 7.68 10.82 -0.45
N TYR A 183 7.08 11.64 -1.30
CA TYR A 183 7.66 12.02 -2.58
C TYR A 183 7.18 13.40 -3.02
N ALA A 184 7.97 14.04 -3.88
CA ALA A 184 7.55 15.21 -4.66
C ALA A 184 8.25 15.23 -6.02
N PHE A 185 7.49 15.33 -7.10
CA PHE A 185 8.01 15.50 -8.46
C PHE A 185 7.12 16.45 -9.27
N ASP A 186 7.70 17.13 -10.26
CA ASP A 186 6.97 18.06 -11.12
C ASP A 186 6.29 17.37 -12.32
N ASP A 187 5.63 18.14 -13.19
CA ASP A 187 4.93 17.58 -14.35
C ASP A 187 5.88 17.02 -15.42
N ASP A 188 7.15 17.41 -15.39
CA ASP A 188 8.22 16.85 -16.23
C ASP A 188 8.83 15.57 -15.61
N HIS A 189 8.25 15.10 -14.50
CA HIS A 189 8.72 13.99 -13.68
C HIS A 189 10.10 14.20 -13.02
N ALA A 190 10.58 15.44 -12.94
CA ALA A 190 11.78 15.78 -12.21
C ALA A 190 11.56 15.59 -10.71
N LEU A 191 12.41 14.78 -10.08
CA LEU A 191 12.27 14.39 -8.69
C LEU A 191 12.88 15.45 -7.77
N ALA A 192 12.06 16.08 -6.94
CA ALA A 192 12.52 17.06 -5.95
C ALA A 192 12.78 16.41 -4.58
N TYR A 193 12.00 15.40 -4.22
CA TYR A 193 12.13 14.72 -2.93
C TYR A 193 11.66 13.28 -2.99
N ILE A 194 12.36 12.39 -2.27
CA ILE A 194 11.87 11.05 -1.96
C ILE A 194 12.40 10.54 -0.62
N GLY A 195 11.48 10.08 0.23
CA GLY A 195 11.75 9.33 1.46
C GLY A 195 11.56 7.83 1.23
N LEU A 196 12.46 6.99 1.74
CA LEU A 196 12.52 5.55 1.45
C LEU A 196 12.89 4.73 2.68
N VAL A 197 12.17 3.63 2.90
CA VAL A 197 12.51 2.60 3.89
C VAL A 197 12.84 1.29 3.18
N SER A 198 14.02 0.74 3.45
CA SER A 198 14.44 -0.59 2.95
C SER A 198 15.70 -1.07 3.67
N TYR A 199 16.20 -2.25 3.27
CA TYR A 199 17.53 -2.72 3.64
C TYR A 199 18.60 -1.73 3.17
N LYS A 200 19.67 -1.58 3.96
CA LYS A 200 20.77 -0.65 3.66
C LYS A 200 21.34 -0.85 2.25
N THR A 201 21.56 -2.09 1.84
CA THR A 201 22.09 -2.44 0.51
C THR A 201 21.16 -2.02 -0.63
N SER A 202 19.85 -2.17 -0.44
CA SER A 202 18.84 -1.71 -1.42
C SER A 202 18.81 -0.19 -1.52
N LEU A 203 18.85 0.53 -0.40
CA LEU A 203 18.89 1.99 -0.40
C LEU A 203 20.17 2.54 -1.01
N GLU A 204 21.32 1.90 -0.78
CA GLU A 204 22.59 2.24 -1.42
C GLU A 204 22.53 2.11 -2.94
N SER A 205 21.90 1.04 -3.45
CA SER A 205 21.67 0.86 -4.89
C SER A 205 20.78 1.97 -5.48
N LEU A 206 19.70 2.33 -4.78
CA LEU A 206 18.79 3.41 -5.20
C LEU A 206 19.50 4.77 -5.14
N ARG A 207 20.29 5.04 -4.09
CA ARG A 207 21.12 6.24 -3.96
C ARG A 207 22.05 6.40 -5.15
N ILE A 208 22.80 5.36 -5.51
CA ILE A 208 23.74 5.43 -6.66
C ILE A 208 22.97 5.77 -7.95
N THR A 209 21.77 5.21 -8.11
CA THR A 209 20.93 5.49 -9.29
C THR A 209 20.49 6.96 -9.31
N LEU A 210 20.03 7.50 -8.16
CA LEU A 210 19.69 8.91 -8.00
C LEU A 210 20.89 9.82 -8.31
N MET A 211 22.05 9.57 -7.68
CA MET A 211 23.25 10.40 -7.80
C MET A 211 23.91 10.32 -9.19
N THR A 212 23.55 9.33 -10.01
CA THR A 212 24.03 9.21 -11.40
C THR A 212 23.01 9.74 -12.41
N GLY A 213 21.93 10.39 -11.96
CA GLY A 213 20.92 10.98 -12.83
C GLY A 213 20.11 9.94 -13.62
N LYS A 214 20.10 8.67 -13.18
CA LYS A 214 19.42 7.60 -13.92
C LYS A 214 17.94 7.52 -13.52
N PRO A 215 17.01 7.35 -14.48
CA PRO A 215 15.60 7.23 -14.17
C PRO A 215 15.28 6.06 -13.23
N LEU A 216 14.29 6.28 -12.36
CA LEU A 216 13.76 5.29 -11.42
C LEU A 216 12.28 5.05 -11.68
N GLN A 217 11.77 3.88 -11.33
CA GLN A 217 10.36 3.54 -11.47
C GLN A 217 9.69 3.58 -10.10
N MET A 218 8.69 4.44 -9.93
CA MET A 218 7.81 4.43 -8.78
C MET A 218 6.52 3.70 -9.14
N VAL A 219 6.28 2.57 -8.49
CA VAL A 219 5.09 1.74 -8.69
C VAL A 219 4.08 2.06 -7.60
N GLN A 220 2.88 2.45 -8.00
CA GLN A 220 1.77 2.70 -7.07
C GLN A 220 0.53 1.92 -7.50
N ASP A 221 0.22 0.87 -6.74
CA ASP A 221 -0.92 -0.01 -7.04
C ASP A 221 -2.22 0.82 -7.06
N GLY A 222 -2.98 0.70 -8.14
CA GLY A 222 -4.24 1.42 -8.34
C GLY A 222 -4.13 2.85 -8.90
N VAL A 223 -2.90 3.40 -9.02
CA VAL A 223 -2.66 4.72 -9.64
C VAL A 223 -1.90 4.58 -10.95
N GLY A 224 -0.83 3.79 -10.96
CA GLY A 224 0.03 3.57 -12.11
C GLY A 224 1.52 3.61 -11.77
N ASP A 225 2.35 3.37 -12.79
CA ASP A 225 3.81 3.46 -12.69
C ASP A 225 4.27 4.84 -13.17
N HIS A 226 5.15 5.48 -12.41
CA HIS A 226 5.75 6.77 -12.73
C HIS A 226 7.26 6.60 -12.95
N THR A 227 7.77 7.09 -14.08
CA THR A 227 9.21 7.20 -14.31
C THR A 227 9.69 8.51 -13.72
N LEU A 228 10.52 8.47 -12.69
CA LEU A 228 11.06 9.65 -12.01
C LEU A 228 12.46 9.95 -12.52
N ILE A 229 12.72 11.22 -12.84
CA ILE A 229 13.99 11.71 -13.39
C ILE A 229 14.75 12.42 -12.26
N PRO A 230 15.91 11.92 -11.82
CA PRO A 230 16.65 12.59 -10.75
C PRO A 230 17.28 13.90 -11.21
N ASN A 231 17.27 14.91 -10.34
CA ASN A 231 18.05 16.13 -10.50
C ASN A 231 19.56 15.90 -10.20
N GLU A 232 20.40 16.88 -10.51
CA GLU A 232 21.85 16.73 -10.46
C GLU A 232 22.44 16.47 -9.06
N LYS A 233 21.86 17.06 -8.01
CA LYS A 233 22.41 17.01 -6.64
C LYS A 233 21.29 16.81 -5.61
N TYR A 234 21.52 15.89 -4.68
CA TYR A 234 20.64 15.62 -3.55
C TYR A 234 21.40 15.71 -2.22
N GLU A 235 20.81 16.44 -1.27
CA GLU A 235 21.11 16.28 0.14
C GLU A 235 20.46 14.99 0.65
N GLN A 236 21.08 14.36 1.65
CA GLN A 236 20.63 13.06 2.14
C GLN A 236 20.65 12.97 3.66
N ALA A 237 19.64 12.32 4.22
CA ALA A 237 19.58 11.94 5.63
C ALA A 237 19.36 10.44 5.74
N TRP A 238 20.04 9.80 6.70
CA TRP A 238 19.95 8.36 6.95
C TRP A 238 19.71 8.12 8.42
N GLN A 239 18.69 7.32 8.72
CA GLN A 239 18.34 6.90 10.06
C GLN A 239 18.25 5.38 10.09
N ALA A 240 19.12 4.75 10.89
CA ALA A 240 18.98 3.33 11.17
C ALA A 240 17.68 3.10 11.96
N MET A 241 16.99 2.00 11.70
CA MET A 241 15.76 1.62 12.40
C MET A 241 16.03 0.35 13.21
N PRO A 242 16.70 0.37 14.38
CA PRO A 242 17.34 -0.81 14.98
C PRO A 242 16.43 -2.03 15.21
N GLU A 243 15.14 -1.81 15.39
CA GLU A 243 14.12 -2.86 15.57
C GLU A 243 13.80 -3.63 14.27
N TYR A 244 14.14 -3.02 13.13
CA TYR A 244 13.93 -3.55 11.80
C TYR A 244 15.31 -3.62 11.14
N THR A 245 15.66 -4.66 10.39
CA THR A 245 16.98 -4.73 9.71
C THR A 245 17.09 -3.75 8.52
N SER A 246 16.42 -2.61 8.61
CA SER A 246 16.17 -1.58 7.61
C SER A 246 16.72 -0.23 8.04
N HIS A 247 16.75 0.71 7.11
CA HIS A 247 17.04 2.13 7.35
C HIS A 247 15.92 2.96 6.71
N HIS A 248 15.72 4.16 7.22
CA HIS A 248 15.01 5.23 6.54
C HIS A 248 16.04 6.17 5.93
N ALA A 249 15.89 6.49 4.65
CA ALA A 249 16.70 7.46 3.96
C ALA A 249 15.78 8.50 3.29
N ALA A 250 16.19 9.76 3.32
CA ALA A 250 15.55 10.84 2.59
C ALA A 250 16.54 11.46 1.62
N PHE A 251 16.08 11.73 0.40
CA PHE A 251 16.84 12.43 -0.63
C PHE A 251 16.08 13.69 -1.01
N LEU A 252 16.70 14.84 -0.79
CA LEU A 252 16.13 16.16 -1.06
C LEU A 252 16.97 16.86 -2.12
N SER A 253 16.35 17.29 -3.20
CA SER A 253 17.06 18.00 -4.26
C SER A 253 17.70 19.28 -3.71
N ARG A 254 18.91 19.61 -4.20
CA ARG A 254 19.57 20.90 -3.93
C ARG A 254 18.63 22.07 -4.25
N LEU A 255 17.85 21.95 -5.33
CA LEU A 255 16.85 22.90 -5.79
C LEU A 255 15.61 22.98 -4.87
N ALA A 256 15.56 22.25 -3.77
CA ALA A 256 14.54 22.36 -2.73
C ALA A 256 15.15 22.81 -1.38
N THR A 257 16.47 23.06 -1.34
CA THR A 257 17.21 23.26 -0.10
C THR A 257 17.58 24.74 0.10
N PRO A 258 17.29 25.33 1.28
CA PRO A 258 17.75 26.66 1.65
C PRO A 258 19.27 26.84 1.63
N GLY A 259 19.75 27.96 1.09
CA GLY A 259 21.18 28.32 1.08
C GLY A 259 22.02 27.58 0.04
N LYS A 260 21.42 26.81 -0.86
CA LYS A 260 22.13 25.92 -1.79
C LYS A 260 21.95 26.30 -3.26
N TRP A 261 21.43 27.48 -3.52
CA TRP A 261 21.13 28.00 -4.85
C TRP A 261 22.41 28.47 -5.57
N GLU A 262 22.45 28.24 -6.87
CA GLU A 262 23.49 28.70 -7.79
C GLU A 262 22.83 29.70 -8.77
N PRO A 263 23.50 30.80 -9.19
CA PRO A 263 22.91 31.80 -10.09
C PRO A 263 22.38 31.26 -11.42
N GLU A 264 22.90 30.11 -11.86
CA GLU A 264 22.50 29.42 -13.08
C GLU A 264 21.26 28.53 -12.90
N ASP A 265 20.73 28.41 -11.68
CA ASP A 265 19.54 27.62 -11.42
C ASP A 265 18.30 28.26 -12.06
N LEU A 266 17.57 27.46 -12.83
CA LEU A 266 16.43 27.94 -13.61
C LEU A 266 15.10 27.78 -12.88
N ILE A 267 15.06 26.94 -11.84
CA ILE A 267 13.83 26.57 -11.16
C ILE A 267 14.06 26.39 -9.67
N ALA A 268 13.04 26.68 -8.85
CA ALA A 268 13.05 26.38 -7.42
C ALA A 268 11.90 25.53 -6.92
N TYR A 269 12.17 24.60 -6.00
CA TYR A 269 11.16 23.77 -5.38
C TYR A 269 10.86 24.24 -3.96
N LEU A 270 9.56 24.25 -3.65
CA LEU A 270 8.99 24.47 -2.33
C LEU A 270 8.36 23.16 -1.89
N LEU A 271 8.68 22.69 -0.69
CA LEU A 271 8.11 21.46 -0.15
C LEU A 271 7.66 21.70 1.30
N VAL A 272 6.46 21.22 1.62
CA VAL A 272 5.89 21.29 2.97
C VAL A 272 5.54 19.89 3.43
N PHE A 273 5.96 19.56 4.65
CA PHE A 273 5.80 18.24 5.25
C PHE A 273 4.69 18.22 6.30
N ARG A 274 4.25 17.02 6.67
CA ARG A 274 3.07 16.74 7.49
C ARG A 274 3.01 17.48 8.84
N ASP A 275 4.16 17.81 9.42
CA ASP A 275 4.24 18.45 10.74
C ASP A 275 3.98 19.97 10.72
N ALA A 276 3.67 20.54 9.55
CA ALA A 276 3.36 21.96 9.40
C ALA A 276 1.99 22.32 10.02
N LEU A 277 1.98 23.34 10.89
CA LEU A 277 0.76 23.83 11.55
C LEU A 277 -0.23 24.49 10.57
N ASP A 278 0.30 25.28 9.63
CA ASP A 278 -0.47 25.85 8.52
C ASP A 278 0.32 25.61 7.22
N PRO A 279 0.07 24.50 6.51
CA PRO A 279 0.83 24.13 5.33
C PRO A 279 0.79 25.18 4.21
N ASN A 280 -0.33 25.89 4.07
CA ASN A 280 -0.47 26.90 3.00
C ASN A 280 0.31 28.18 3.35
N ALA A 281 0.23 28.62 4.60
CA ALA A 281 1.04 29.75 5.05
C ALA A 281 2.54 29.44 4.95
N ASP A 282 2.96 28.22 5.31
CA ASP A 282 4.34 27.79 5.17
C ASP A 282 4.79 27.75 3.71
N LEU A 283 3.95 27.27 2.79
CA LEU A 283 4.27 27.28 1.36
C LEU A 283 4.50 28.70 0.83
N ILE A 284 3.65 29.66 1.22
CA ILE A 284 3.76 31.07 0.82
C ILE A 284 4.97 31.74 1.48
N ARG A 285 5.28 31.41 2.74
CA ARG A 285 6.49 31.89 3.42
C ARG A 285 7.74 31.40 2.70
N LEU A 286 7.83 30.08 2.43
CA LEU A 286 8.93 29.47 1.71
C LEU A 286 9.09 30.11 0.32
N PHE A 287 7.99 30.39 -0.37
CA PHE A 287 7.99 31.10 -1.66
C PHE A 287 8.72 32.44 -1.58
N ILE A 288 8.37 33.31 -0.62
CA ILE A 288 9.04 34.60 -0.46
C ILE A 288 10.51 34.44 -0.11
N GLU A 289 10.83 33.52 0.80
CA GLU A 289 12.22 33.22 1.17
C GLU A 289 13.03 32.75 -0.04
N ARG A 290 12.46 31.89 -0.90
CA ARG A 290 13.11 31.45 -2.14
C ARG A 290 13.35 32.60 -3.10
N LEU A 291 12.36 33.46 -3.32
CA LEU A 291 12.53 34.57 -4.26
C LEU A 291 13.57 35.58 -3.76
N LYS A 292 13.59 35.88 -2.45
CA LYS A 292 14.63 36.76 -1.85
C LYS A 292 16.04 36.18 -2.01
N GLU A 293 16.16 34.85 -2.02
CA GLU A 293 17.44 34.17 -2.16
C GLU A 293 17.88 34.07 -3.63
N ALA A 294 16.95 33.75 -4.53
CA ALA A 294 17.25 33.43 -5.93
C ALA A 294 17.23 34.66 -6.85
N LEU A 295 16.49 35.72 -6.51
CA LEU A 295 16.36 36.91 -7.35
C LEU A 295 17.14 38.09 -6.74
N GLU A 296 17.86 38.81 -7.59
CA GLU A 296 18.53 40.06 -7.22
C GLU A 296 17.56 41.26 -7.13
N ILE A 297 16.34 41.04 -6.62
CA ILE A 297 15.29 42.04 -6.52
C ILE A 297 14.82 42.13 -5.07
N PRO A 298 14.68 43.33 -4.47
CA PRO A 298 14.17 43.47 -3.12
C PRO A 298 12.69 43.06 -3.05
N ILE A 299 12.40 42.02 -2.26
CA ILE A 299 11.04 41.49 -2.07
C ILE A 299 10.64 41.65 -0.60
N LEU A 300 9.49 42.26 -0.33
CA LEU A 300 8.96 42.44 1.02
C LEU A 300 8.01 41.32 1.43
N ASP A 301 8.01 40.94 2.71
CA ASP A 301 7.12 39.89 3.24
C ASP A 301 5.64 40.26 3.12
N SER A 302 5.31 41.55 3.19
CA SER A 302 3.95 42.07 3.01
C SER A 302 3.40 41.81 1.60
N TRP A 303 4.25 41.51 0.61
CA TRP A 303 3.82 41.22 -0.77
C TRP A 303 3.42 39.76 -0.98
N SER A 304 3.72 38.88 -0.02
CA SER A 304 3.56 37.43 -0.07
C SER A 304 2.28 36.94 -0.75
N ALA A 305 1.12 37.28 -0.19
CA ALA A 305 -0.17 36.80 -0.67
C ALA A 305 -0.51 37.30 -2.09
N VAL A 306 -0.22 38.57 -2.39
CA VAL A 306 -0.49 39.18 -3.70
C VAL A 306 0.43 38.58 -4.75
N LEU A 307 1.72 38.49 -4.45
CA LEU A 307 2.73 37.96 -5.36
C LEU A 307 2.49 36.47 -5.65
N TRP A 308 2.20 35.66 -4.63
CA TRP A 308 1.86 34.25 -4.80
C TRP A 308 0.68 34.08 -5.76
N LYS A 309 -0.42 34.83 -5.54
CA LYS A 309 -1.62 34.77 -6.37
C LYS A 309 -1.33 35.14 -7.83
N GLN A 310 -0.59 36.22 -8.04
CA GLN A 310 -0.32 36.73 -9.39
C GLN A 310 0.68 35.87 -10.15
N ALA A 311 1.73 35.40 -9.48
CA ALA A 311 2.69 34.45 -10.03
C ALA A 311 2.03 33.11 -10.38
N SER A 312 1.11 32.62 -9.55
CA SER A 312 0.31 31.43 -9.85
C SER A 312 -0.58 31.62 -11.08
N ASN A 313 -1.26 32.76 -11.20
CA ASN A 313 -2.10 33.08 -12.37
C ASN A 313 -1.30 33.13 -13.67
N ARG A 314 -0.05 33.62 -13.60
CA ARG A 314 0.88 33.68 -14.74
C ARG A 314 1.64 32.37 -14.97
N LYS A 315 1.39 31.31 -14.18
CA LYS A 315 2.08 30.02 -14.21
C LYS A 315 3.59 30.08 -13.92
N TYR A 316 4.05 31.12 -13.25
CA TYR A 316 5.43 31.19 -12.72
C TYR A 316 5.60 30.22 -11.54
N ILE A 317 4.47 29.76 -10.98
CA ILE A 317 4.40 28.74 -9.93
C ILE A 317 3.53 27.60 -10.46
N GLN A 318 4.03 26.38 -10.33
CA GLN A 318 3.34 25.16 -10.75
C GLN A 318 3.23 24.21 -9.56
N LYS A 319 2.06 23.60 -9.38
CA LYS A 319 1.84 22.63 -8.31
C LYS A 319 2.59 21.33 -8.62
N MET A 320 3.19 20.72 -7.60
CA MET A 320 3.88 19.43 -7.75
C MET A 320 2.97 18.25 -7.42
N ASN A 321 3.35 17.08 -7.94
CA ASN A 321 2.81 15.79 -7.54
C ASN A 321 3.48 15.35 -6.25
N VAL A 322 2.72 15.30 -5.15
CA VAL A 322 3.22 14.99 -3.80
C VAL A 322 2.44 13.83 -3.17
N GLY A 323 3.03 13.20 -2.17
CA GLY A 323 2.37 12.20 -1.35
C GLY A 323 3.22 11.75 -0.17
N GLY A 324 2.59 11.06 0.79
CA GLY A 324 3.26 10.56 1.98
C GLY A 324 3.45 11.65 3.03
N ASP A 325 4.68 11.77 3.53
CA ASP A 325 5.09 12.80 4.49
C ASP A 325 5.18 14.21 3.86
N CYS A 326 5.33 14.32 2.53
CA CYS A 326 5.26 15.57 1.77
C CYS A 326 3.80 15.86 1.36
N ILE A 327 3.24 16.95 1.86
CA ILE A 327 1.81 17.26 1.76
C ILE A 327 1.50 18.39 0.77
N LEU A 328 2.45 19.30 0.53
CA LEU A 328 2.36 20.33 -0.51
C LEU A 328 3.71 20.50 -1.19
N GLY A 329 3.67 20.83 -2.47
CA GLY A 329 4.86 21.18 -3.22
C GLY A 329 4.57 22.11 -4.38
N ALA A 330 5.52 22.97 -4.71
CA ALA A 330 5.44 23.86 -5.85
C ALA A 330 6.81 24.05 -6.52
N LYS A 331 6.80 24.19 -7.84
CA LYS A 331 7.94 24.58 -8.68
C LYS A 331 7.79 26.06 -9.04
N ILE A 332 8.84 26.83 -8.84
CA ILE A 332 9.00 28.24 -9.22
C ILE A 332 9.84 28.25 -10.50
N ASP A 333 9.39 28.98 -11.51
CA ASP A 333 10.18 29.32 -12.68
C ASP A 333 11.00 30.58 -12.39
N LEU A 334 12.32 30.45 -12.23
CA LEU A 334 13.21 31.57 -11.96
C LEU A 334 13.55 32.36 -13.23
N GLN A 335 13.29 31.80 -14.42
CA GLN A 335 13.52 32.47 -15.71
C GLN A 335 12.35 33.35 -16.15
N ALA A 336 11.22 33.27 -15.44
CA ALA A 336 10.07 34.12 -15.70
C ALA A 336 10.39 35.62 -15.51
N ASP A 337 9.59 36.49 -16.14
CA ASP A 337 9.79 37.95 -16.05
C ASP A 337 9.26 38.51 -14.70
N TRP A 338 10.02 38.25 -13.64
CA TRP A 338 9.74 38.72 -12.29
C TRP A 338 9.80 40.24 -12.18
N GLN A 339 10.66 40.90 -12.97
CA GLN A 339 10.76 42.35 -13.00
C GLN A 339 9.51 43.00 -13.59
N GLU A 340 9.00 42.49 -14.72
CA GLU A 340 7.76 42.96 -15.31
C GLU A 340 6.56 42.72 -14.37
N LEU A 341 6.49 41.55 -13.74
CA LEU A 341 5.43 41.26 -12.77
C LEU A 341 5.43 42.27 -11.62
N LEU A 342 6.58 42.50 -10.97
CA LEU A 342 6.69 43.43 -9.85
C LEU A 342 6.41 44.88 -10.28
N SER A 343 6.90 45.29 -11.45
CA SER A 343 6.68 46.63 -12.00
C SER A 343 5.18 46.89 -12.23
N ASN A 344 4.46 45.92 -12.79
CA ASN A 344 3.01 46.02 -12.99
C ASN A 344 2.27 46.12 -11.65
N LEU A 345 2.61 45.28 -10.67
CA LEU A 345 1.96 45.29 -9.36
C LEU A 345 2.19 46.60 -8.60
N LEU A 346 3.37 47.21 -8.72
CA LEU A 346 3.68 48.53 -8.18
C LEU A 346 2.88 49.62 -8.88
N ALA A 347 2.80 49.59 -10.22
CA ALA A 347 2.05 50.56 -11.02
C ALA A 347 0.53 50.51 -10.70
N GLU A 348 0.00 49.30 -10.50
CA GLU A 348 -1.40 49.07 -10.09
C GLU A 348 -1.66 49.37 -8.61
N LYS A 349 -0.63 49.70 -7.83
CA LYS A 349 -0.70 49.88 -6.36
C LYS A 349 -1.22 48.64 -5.63
N ALA A 350 -1.06 47.46 -6.22
CA ALA A 350 -1.39 46.18 -5.60
C ALA A 350 -0.35 45.79 -4.53
N ILE A 351 0.88 46.30 -4.66
CA ILE A 351 1.95 46.24 -3.67
C ILE A 351 2.57 47.63 -3.47
N ALA A 352 3.22 47.86 -2.34
CA ALA A 352 3.85 49.14 -1.99
C ALA A 352 5.25 48.95 -1.39
N LEU A 353 6.14 49.90 -1.62
CA LEU A 353 7.52 49.89 -1.09
C LEU A 353 7.61 50.27 0.40
N THR A 354 6.51 50.70 1.01
CA THR A 354 6.40 51.00 2.44
C THR A 354 5.53 49.95 3.11
N ALA A 355 6.01 49.42 4.24
CA ALA A 355 5.27 48.47 5.08
C ALA A 355 3.99 49.07 5.66
#